data_AF-A0A1B2DG88-F1
#
_entry.id   AF-A0A1B2DG88-F1
#
_cell.length_a   1.000
_cell.length_b   1.000
_cell.length_c   1.000
_cell.angle_alpha   90.00
_cell.angle_beta   90.00
_cell.angle_gamma   90.00
#
_symmetry.space_group_name_H-M   'P 1'
#
loop_
_entity.id
_entity.type
_entity.pdbx_description
1 polymer ?
#
loop_
_entity_poly.entity_id
_entity_poly.type
_entity_poly.pdbx_seq_one_letter_code
_entity_poly.pdbx_strand_id
1 'polypeptide(L)'
;MTNAVSSVWEISYYELTIRLLLAVVLGGLVGLEREFGGHSAGFRTHILVSLGSSTVVLLSMYGFAAFANEPRVSLDPARLAAQVISGIGFLGAGTILRKGNGISGLTTAASLWVVAAIGLSVGAGFYVAAAISTTLAVISLFVFNKLEKTFSRAKRIHEIRFKLAKHSSGLQDIVATFHEHGMKIHKLTILDDDDDSSEQMGGSKTMNVIIQVKFKGTSLFSDLTLVMASMDGVRGMEISGEPL
;
A
#
# COMPACT_ATOMS: atom_id res chain seq x y z
N MET A 1 -3.65 54.28 -19.69
CA MET A 1 -4.62 53.18 -19.56
C MET A 1 -4.52 52.69 -18.14
N THR A 2 -5.58 52.94 -17.37
CA THR A 2 -5.66 52.76 -15.92
C THR A 2 -5.43 51.30 -15.53
N ASN A 3 -4.44 51.07 -14.65
CA ASN A 3 -4.28 49.82 -13.92
C ASN A 3 -5.55 49.63 -13.08
N ALA A 4 -6.54 48.95 -13.63
CA ALA A 4 -7.68 48.46 -12.86
C ALA A 4 -7.09 47.47 -11.86
N VAL A 5 -7.12 47.84 -10.59
CA VAL A 5 -6.89 46.90 -9.49
C VAL A 5 -8.00 45.87 -9.64
N SER A 6 -7.67 44.70 -10.21
CA SER A 6 -8.58 43.57 -10.27
C SER A 6 -9.10 43.33 -8.86
N SER A 7 -10.42 43.35 -8.67
CA SER A 7 -11.01 43.14 -7.36
C SER A 7 -10.50 41.82 -6.79
N VAL A 8 -10.31 41.73 -5.47
CA VAL A 8 -9.80 40.50 -4.81
C VAL A 8 -10.72 39.28 -5.07
N TRP A 9 -11.93 39.56 -5.54
CA TRP A 9 -13.01 38.62 -5.82
C TRP A 9 -13.07 38.17 -7.28
N GLU A 10 -12.19 38.64 -8.15
CA GLU A 10 -12.15 38.27 -9.57
C GLU A 10 -10.92 37.43 -9.90
N ILE A 11 -11.12 36.45 -10.79
CA ILE A 11 -10.07 35.60 -11.33
C ILE A 11 -10.23 35.50 -12.85
N SER A 12 -9.13 35.61 -13.58
CA SER A 12 -9.15 35.42 -15.04
C SER A 12 -9.37 33.95 -15.39
N TYR A 13 -10.01 33.67 -16.52
CA TYR A 13 -10.16 32.30 -17.03
C TYR A 13 -8.82 31.59 -17.25
N TYR A 14 -7.77 32.35 -17.58
CA TYR A 14 -6.42 31.85 -17.75
C TYR A 14 -5.83 31.34 -16.41
N GLU A 15 -5.87 32.16 -15.37
CA GLU A 15 -5.39 31.80 -14.03
C GLU A 15 -6.20 30.62 -13.46
N LEU A 16 -7.53 30.66 -13.63
CA LEU A 16 -8.42 29.57 -13.22
C LEU A 16 -8.02 28.25 -13.90
N THR A 17 -7.79 28.28 -15.21
CA THR A 17 -7.40 27.09 -15.98
C THR A 17 -6.03 26.56 -15.54
N ILE A 18 -5.05 27.44 -15.33
CA ILE A 18 -3.71 27.04 -14.85
C ILE A 18 -3.77 26.38 -13.49
N ARG A 19 -4.55 26.92 -12.54
CA ARG A 19 -4.69 26.32 -11.21
C ARG A 19 -5.28 24.92 -11.29
N LEU A 20 -6.33 24.72 -12.09
CA LEU A 20 -6.93 23.39 -12.27
C LEU A 20 -5.96 22.41 -12.94
N LEU A 21 -5.24 22.83 -13.97
CA LEU A 21 -4.22 21.98 -14.63
C LEU A 21 -3.07 21.65 -13.67
N LEU A 22 -2.60 22.61 -12.89
CA LEU A 22 -1.55 22.39 -11.90
C LEU A 22 -2.01 21.42 -10.81
N ALA A 23 -3.27 21.51 -10.36
CA ALA A 23 -3.84 20.57 -9.40
C ALA A 23 -3.86 19.14 -9.96
N VAL A 24 -4.20 18.97 -11.25
CA VAL A 24 -4.14 17.67 -11.95
C VAL A 24 -2.71 17.15 -11.99
N VAL A 25 -1.73 17.98 -12.35
CA VAL A 25 -0.32 17.58 -12.42
C VAL A 25 0.20 17.16 -11.05
N LEU A 26 0.05 18.00 -10.02
CA LEU A 26 0.59 17.70 -8.69
C LEU A 26 -0.10 16.51 -8.03
N GLY A 27 -1.43 16.41 -8.13
CA GLY A 27 -2.17 15.24 -7.66
C GLY A 27 -1.79 13.97 -8.42
N GLY A 28 -1.57 14.10 -9.73
CA GLY A 28 -1.10 13.03 -10.59
C GLY A 28 0.30 12.51 -10.22
N LEU A 29 1.25 13.39 -9.85
CA LEU A 29 2.59 12.97 -9.43
C LEU A 29 2.57 12.03 -8.23
N VAL A 30 1.74 12.34 -7.22
CA VAL A 30 1.52 11.43 -6.08
C VAL A 30 0.82 10.16 -6.56
N GLY A 31 -0.25 10.31 -7.35
CA GLY A 31 -1.03 9.18 -7.87
C GLY A 31 -0.24 8.18 -8.72
N LEU A 32 0.77 8.64 -9.48
CA LEU A 32 1.63 7.77 -10.29
C LEU A 32 2.43 6.82 -9.42
N GLU A 33 3.02 7.30 -8.32
CA GLU A 33 3.72 6.42 -7.37
C GLU A 33 2.76 5.37 -6.81
N ARG A 34 1.54 5.79 -6.44
CA ARG A 34 0.54 4.88 -5.88
C ARG A 34 0.10 3.81 -6.87
N GLU A 35 -0.11 4.20 -8.13
CA GLU A 35 -0.48 3.29 -9.23
C GLU A 35 0.64 2.27 -9.50
N PHE A 36 1.89 2.72 -9.64
CA PHE A 36 3.03 1.83 -9.84
C PHE A 36 3.27 0.89 -8.66
N GLY A 37 2.90 1.31 -7.45
CA GLY A 37 2.91 0.48 -6.26
C GLY A 37 1.73 -0.49 -6.13
N GLY A 38 0.76 -0.49 -7.05
CA GLY A 38 -0.41 -1.39 -7.03
C GLY A 38 -1.37 -1.11 -5.88
N HIS A 39 -1.44 0.12 -5.38
CA HIS A 39 -2.28 0.47 -4.22
C HIS A 39 -3.75 0.65 -4.60
N SER A 40 -4.64 0.52 -3.61
CA SER A 40 -6.11 0.57 -3.80
C SER A 40 -6.64 1.88 -4.40
N ALA A 41 -5.98 3.01 -4.14
CA ALA A 41 -6.22 4.27 -4.85
C ALA A 41 -4.97 4.66 -5.63
N GLY A 42 -5.11 4.76 -6.94
CA GLY A 42 -4.02 5.01 -7.87
C GLY A 42 -4.11 6.38 -8.53
N PHE A 43 -3.68 6.46 -9.79
CA PHE A 43 -3.46 7.72 -10.50
C PHE A 43 -4.73 8.55 -10.66
N ARG A 44 -5.81 7.94 -11.16
CA ARG A 44 -7.09 8.63 -11.42
C ARG A 44 -7.70 9.20 -10.15
N THR A 45 -7.65 8.44 -9.05
CA THR A 45 -8.24 8.87 -7.77
C THR A 45 -7.55 10.11 -7.22
N HIS A 46 -6.21 10.14 -7.23
CA HIS A 46 -5.46 11.29 -6.72
C HIS A 46 -5.65 12.54 -7.61
N ILE A 47 -5.75 12.38 -8.94
CA ILE A 47 -6.11 13.49 -9.84
C ILE A 47 -7.47 14.07 -9.48
N LEU A 48 -8.50 13.23 -9.36
CA LEU A 48 -9.87 13.69 -9.12
C LEU A 48 -10.01 14.35 -7.74
N VAL A 49 -9.33 13.83 -6.72
CA VAL A 49 -9.30 14.44 -5.39
C VAL A 49 -8.65 15.82 -5.45
N SER A 50 -7.44 15.94 -6.02
CA SER A 50 -6.73 17.23 -6.13
C SER A 50 -7.53 18.26 -6.94
N LEU A 51 -8.05 17.86 -8.09
CA LEU A 51 -8.86 18.71 -8.98
C LEU A 51 -10.14 19.16 -8.29
N GLY A 52 -10.86 18.25 -7.64
CA GLY A 52 -12.08 18.54 -6.90
C GLY A 52 -11.81 19.53 -5.76
N SER A 53 -10.77 19.29 -4.96
CA SER A 53 -10.36 20.19 -3.88
C SER A 53 -10.01 21.60 -4.40
N SER A 54 -9.23 21.69 -5.49
CA SER A 54 -8.92 22.98 -6.12
C SER A 54 -10.17 23.70 -6.61
N THR A 55 -11.10 22.97 -7.24
CA THR A 55 -12.36 23.53 -7.73
C THR A 55 -13.21 24.09 -6.60
N VAL A 56 -13.31 23.38 -5.47
CA VAL A 56 -14.09 23.82 -4.31
C VAL A 56 -13.53 25.10 -3.69
N VAL A 57 -12.19 25.24 -3.58
CA VAL A 57 -11.58 26.49 -3.07
C VAL A 57 -11.76 27.64 -4.04
N LEU A 58 -11.60 27.41 -5.34
CA LEU A 58 -11.86 28.44 -6.36
C LEU A 58 -13.31 28.91 -6.30
N LEU A 59 -14.27 27.98 -6.17
CA LEU A 59 -15.68 28.31 -5.96
C LEU A 59 -15.88 29.12 -4.68
N SER A 60 -15.20 28.75 -3.58
CA SER A 60 -15.32 29.44 -2.29
C SER A 60 -14.76 30.86 -2.30
N MET A 61 -13.68 31.09 -3.05
CA MET A 61 -13.02 32.40 -3.12
C MET A 61 -13.70 33.33 -4.13
N TYR A 62 -14.09 32.82 -5.30
CA TYR A 62 -14.48 33.66 -6.44
C TYR A 62 -15.94 33.49 -6.85
N GLY A 63 -16.57 32.34 -6.53
CA GLY A 63 -17.92 32.02 -6.99
C GLY A 63 -19.04 32.87 -6.39
N PHE A 64 -18.76 33.56 -5.27
CA PHE A 64 -19.73 34.38 -4.54
C PHE A 64 -19.42 35.88 -4.59
N ALA A 65 -18.53 36.31 -5.49
CA ALA A 65 -18.10 37.70 -5.65
C ALA A 65 -19.27 38.70 -5.78
N ALA A 66 -20.34 38.31 -6.49
CA ALA A 66 -21.53 39.15 -6.68
C ALA A 66 -22.24 39.53 -5.38
N PHE A 67 -22.04 38.76 -4.30
CA PHE A 67 -22.66 38.98 -2.99
C PHE A 67 -21.71 39.68 -2.00
N ALA A 68 -20.48 40.01 -2.39
CA ALA A 68 -19.45 40.53 -1.48
C ALA A 68 -19.82 41.87 -0.84
N ASN A 69 -20.68 42.67 -1.48
CA ASN A 69 -21.11 43.98 -0.99
C ASN A 69 -22.47 43.97 -0.28
N GLU A 70 -23.11 42.79 -0.13
CA GLU A 70 -24.43 42.70 0.50
C GLU A 70 -24.30 42.82 2.03
N PRO A 71 -25.02 43.74 2.70
CA PRO A 71 -24.82 44.05 4.13
C PRO A 71 -24.97 42.89 5.11
N ARG A 72 -25.66 41.81 4.70
CA ARG A 72 -25.93 40.62 5.52
C ARG A 72 -25.13 39.39 5.10
N VAL A 73 -24.22 39.53 4.14
CA VAL A 73 -23.40 38.42 3.63
C VAL A 73 -21.98 38.55 4.17
N SER A 74 -21.51 37.49 4.83
CA SER A 74 -20.11 37.35 5.22
C SER A 74 -19.50 36.24 4.37
N LEU A 75 -18.50 36.58 3.57
CA LEU A 75 -17.77 35.63 2.73
C LEU A 75 -16.63 35.01 3.54
N ASP A 76 -16.66 33.68 3.66
CA ASP A 76 -15.69 32.89 4.41
C ASP A 76 -15.14 31.79 3.49
N PRO A 77 -14.03 32.05 2.76
CA PRO A 77 -13.42 31.07 1.85
C PRO A 77 -12.92 29.80 2.54
N ALA A 78 -12.66 29.85 3.85
CA ALA A 78 -12.21 28.68 4.61
C ALA A 78 -13.34 27.67 4.83
N ARG A 79 -14.60 28.09 4.74
CA ARG A 79 -15.77 27.24 5.02
C ARG A 79 -15.89 26.05 4.07
N LEU A 80 -15.84 26.28 2.76
CA LEU A 80 -15.91 25.17 1.79
C LEU A 80 -14.61 24.35 1.81
N ALA A 81 -13.44 24.99 2.03
CA ALA A 81 -12.17 24.29 2.17
C ALA A 81 -12.20 23.29 3.36
N ALA A 82 -12.79 23.68 4.50
CA ALA A 82 -12.97 22.81 5.65
C ALA A 82 -13.86 21.60 5.32
N GLN A 83 -14.90 21.77 4.49
CA GLN A 83 -15.77 20.67 4.06
C GLN A 83 -15.03 19.66 3.17
N VAL A 84 -14.04 20.09 2.39
CA VAL A 84 -13.20 19.15 1.62
C VAL A 84 -12.37 18.27 2.57
N ILE A 85 -11.76 18.86 3.60
CA ILE A 85 -10.97 18.11 4.60
C ILE A 85 -11.86 17.17 5.41
N SER A 86 -13.09 17.55 5.72
CA SER A 86 -14.06 16.66 6.34
C SER A 86 -14.47 15.52 5.38
N GLY A 87 -14.78 15.84 4.13
CA GLY A 87 -15.26 14.90 3.12
C GLY A 87 -14.22 13.85 2.71
N ILE A 88 -12.93 14.21 2.63
CA ILE A 88 -11.88 13.24 2.29
C ILE A 88 -11.75 12.13 3.35
N GLY A 89 -12.19 12.39 4.59
CA GLY A 89 -12.24 11.39 5.65
C GLY A 89 -13.07 10.15 5.29
N PHE A 90 -14.15 10.33 4.53
CA PHE A 90 -14.98 9.23 4.03
C PHE A 90 -14.26 8.37 3.00
N LEU A 91 -13.59 8.99 2.02
CA LEU A 91 -12.79 8.27 1.02
C LEU A 91 -11.60 7.56 1.67
N GLY A 92 -10.95 8.23 2.63
CA GLY A 92 -9.88 7.65 3.42
C GLY A 92 -10.33 6.38 4.15
N ALA A 93 -11.44 6.45 4.89
CA ALA A 93 -12.04 5.28 5.54
C ALA A 93 -12.37 4.16 4.56
N GLY A 94 -12.91 4.48 3.38
CA GLY A 94 -13.21 3.52 2.32
C GLY A 94 -12.00 2.78 1.76
N THR A 95 -10.79 3.34 1.89
CA THR A 95 -9.54 2.68 1.47
C THR A 95 -8.90 1.82 2.55
N ILE A 96 -9.33 1.93 3.81
CA ILE A 96 -8.78 1.16 4.93
C ILE A 96 -9.57 -0.15 5.07
N LEU A 97 -8.90 -1.26 4.80
CA LEU A 97 -9.50 -2.59 4.83
C LEU A 97 -8.85 -3.45 5.91
N ARG A 98 -9.69 -4.07 6.75
CA ARG A 98 -9.27 -5.08 7.73
C ARG A 98 -9.43 -6.47 7.13
N LYS A 99 -8.35 -7.25 7.11
CA LYS A 99 -8.35 -8.68 6.73
C LYS A 99 -7.76 -9.50 7.87
N GLY A 100 -8.59 -10.25 8.58
CA GLY A 100 -8.19 -11.00 9.78
C GLY A 100 -7.56 -10.10 10.84
N ASN A 101 -6.30 -10.37 11.17
CA ASN A 101 -5.51 -9.58 12.13
C ASN A 101 -4.71 -8.42 11.49
N GLY A 102 -4.77 -8.23 10.16
CA GLY A 102 -4.05 -7.17 9.45
C GLY A 102 -4.95 -5.99 9.05
N ILE A 103 -4.38 -4.79 9.01
CA ILE A 103 -4.99 -3.58 8.44
C ILE A 103 -4.18 -3.17 7.21
N SER A 104 -4.85 -2.87 6.11
CA SER A 104 -4.25 -2.41 4.86
C SER A 104 -4.87 -1.08 4.42
N GLY A 105 -4.14 -0.29 3.62
CA GLY A 105 -4.66 0.95 3.04
C GLY A 105 -4.47 2.22 3.88
N LEU A 106 -3.84 2.15 5.06
CA LEU A 106 -3.54 3.32 5.90
C LEU A 106 -2.77 4.42 5.15
N THR A 107 -1.70 4.04 4.44
CA THR A 107 -0.90 4.98 3.64
C THR A 107 -1.68 5.56 2.47
N THR A 108 -2.60 4.78 1.89
CA THR A 108 -3.47 5.26 0.81
C THR A 108 -4.48 6.30 1.33
N ALA A 109 -5.08 6.06 2.50
CA ALA A 109 -5.94 7.04 3.15
C ALA A 109 -5.19 8.34 3.44
N ALA A 110 -3.96 8.24 3.98
CA ALA A 110 -3.10 9.37 4.25
C ALA A 110 -2.69 10.13 2.97
N SER A 111 -2.36 9.43 1.88
CA SER A 111 -1.97 10.05 0.61
C SER A 111 -3.14 10.82 -0.02
N LEU A 112 -4.37 10.29 0.05
CA LEU A 112 -5.56 11.00 -0.41
C LEU A 112 -5.82 12.27 0.40
N TRP A 113 -5.62 12.22 1.73
CA TRP A 113 -5.76 13.40 2.59
C TRP A 113 -4.75 14.50 2.23
N VAL A 114 -3.48 14.14 2.03
CA VAL A 114 -2.43 15.07 1.62
C VAL A 114 -2.71 15.65 0.23
N VAL A 115 -3.18 14.83 -0.72
CA VAL A 115 -3.50 15.31 -2.07
C VAL A 115 -4.70 16.25 -2.10
N ALA A 116 -5.69 16.04 -1.23
CA ALA A 116 -6.76 17.03 -1.06
C ALA A 116 -6.18 18.38 -0.61
N ALA A 117 -5.29 18.38 0.40
CA ALA A 117 -4.63 19.60 0.86
C ALA A 117 -3.75 20.28 -0.21
N ILE A 118 -3.07 19.50 -1.06
CA ILE A 118 -2.34 20.01 -2.23
C ILE A 118 -3.31 20.71 -3.19
N GLY A 119 -4.42 20.07 -3.54
CA GLY A 119 -5.45 20.66 -4.40
C GLY A 119 -6.03 21.96 -3.85
N LEU A 120 -6.36 21.99 -2.55
CA LEU A 120 -6.80 23.21 -1.85
C LEU A 120 -5.75 24.33 -1.96
N SER A 121 -4.47 23.99 -1.74
CA SER A 121 -3.37 24.94 -1.81
C SER A 121 -3.21 25.51 -3.22
N VAL A 122 -3.29 24.68 -4.26
CA VAL A 122 -3.24 25.16 -5.66
C VAL A 122 -4.44 26.05 -5.97
N GLY A 123 -5.65 25.67 -5.57
CA GLY A 123 -6.86 26.49 -5.77
C GLY A 123 -6.74 27.85 -5.10
N ALA A 124 -6.17 27.90 -3.89
CA ALA A 124 -5.90 29.13 -3.15
C ALA A 124 -4.75 29.98 -3.72
N GLY A 125 -3.97 29.46 -4.68
CA GLY A 125 -2.79 30.13 -5.24
C GLY A 125 -1.48 29.92 -4.44
N PHE A 126 -1.48 29.02 -3.46
CA PHE A 126 -0.32 28.70 -2.61
C PHE A 126 0.62 27.70 -3.31
N TYR A 127 1.16 28.08 -4.45
CA TYR A 127 1.93 27.18 -5.35
C TYR A 127 3.19 26.61 -4.72
N VAL A 128 3.92 27.43 -3.96
CA VAL A 128 5.16 26.98 -3.30
C VAL A 128 4.84 25.91 -2.25
N ALA A 129 3.81 26.12 -1.44
CA ALA A 129 3.37 25.16 -0.44
C ALA A 129 2.88 23.85 -1.11
N ALA A 130 2.12 23.96 -2.20
CA ALA A 130 1.65 22.82 -2.98
C ALA A 130 2.84 22.00 -3.55
N ALA A 131 3.83 22.67 -4.14
CA ALA A 131 5.01 22.03 -4.72
C ALA A 131 5.89 21.34 -3.65
N ILE A 132 6.15 22.02 -2.53
CA ILE A 132 6.89 21.45 -1.40
C ILE A 132 6.15 20.24 -0.83
N SER A 133 4.84 20.37 -0.58
CA SER A 133 4.02 19.28 -0.04
C SER A 133 3.99 18.07 -0.97
N THR A 134 3.85 18.30 -2.28
CA THR A 134 3.91 17.23 -3.30
C THR A 134 5.26 16.53 -3.29
N THR A 135 6.34 17.30 -3.24
CA THR A 135 7.72 16.76 -3.23
C THR A 135 7.96 15.91 -1.99
N LEU A 136 7.59 16.42 -0.80
CA LEU A 136 7.73 15.68 0.46
C LEU A 136 6.86 14.43 0.49
N ALA A 137 5.63 14.49 -0.04
CA ALA A 137 4.75 13.33 -0.16
C ALA A 137 5.38 12.24 -1.04
N VAL A 138 5.83 12.59 -2.25
CA VAL A 138 6.47 11.64 -3.17
C VAL A 138 7.75 11.05 -2.59
N ILE A 139 8.61 11.87 -1.96
CA ILE A 139 9.83 11.39 -1.31
C ILE A 139 9.50 10.40 -0.19
N SER A 140 8.54 10.75 0.68
CA SER A 140 8.11 9.87 1.77
C SER A 140 7.63 8.53 1.23
N LEU A 141 6.73 8.55 0.24
CA LEU A 141 6.20 7.34 -0.36
C LEU A 141 7.29 6.47 -1.01
N PHE A 142 8.22 7.09 -1.74
CA PHE A 142 9.30 6.38 -2.44
C PHE A 142 10.34 5.77 -1.49
N VAL A 143 10.81 6.55 -0.51
CA VAL A 143 11.88 6.12 0.42
C VAL A 143 11.39 4.95 1.28
N PHE A 144 10.18 5.05 1.85
CA PHE A 144 9.66 4.02 2.72
C PHE A 144 9.32 2.73 1.96
N ASN A 145 8.79 2.83 0.73
CA ASN A 145 8.53 1.65 -0.10
C ASN A 145 9.83 0.88 -0.41
N LYS A 146 10.93 1.60 -0.69
CA LYS A 146 12.24 0.98 -0.93
C LYS A 146 12.85 0.36 0.34
N LEU A 147 12.70 1.03 1.48
CA LEU A 147 13.14 0.51 2.77
C LEU A 147 12.34 -0.74 3.17
N GLU A 148 11.02 -0.73 2.95
CA GLU A 148 10.16 -1.88 3.23
C GLU A 148 10.54 -3.08 2.38
N LYS A 149 10.76 -2.91 1.07
CA LYS A 149 11.24 -4.00 0.20
C LYS A 149 12.60 -4.54 0.64
N THR A 150 13.50 -3.67 1.08
CA THR A 150 14.84 -4.07 1.55
C THR A 150 14.78 -4.80 2.90
N PHE A 151 13.95 -4.32 3.82
CA PHE A 151 13.78 -4.90 5.15
C PHE A 151 12.95 -6.19 5.13
N SER A 152 11.91 -6.26 4.31
CA SER A 152 11.09 -7.46 4.09
C SER A 152 11.88 -8.56 3.38
N ARG A 153 12.82 -8.20 2.48
CA ARG A 153 13.77 -9.18 1.93
C ARG A 153 14.65 -9.82 3.00
N ALA A 154 14.99 -9.08 4.06
CA ALA A 154 15.70 -9.61 5.25
C ALA A 154 14.79 -10.39 6.21
N LYS A 155 13.47 -10.39 5.98
CA LYS A 155 12.45 -11.05 6.82
C LYS A 155 11.70 -12.20 6.14
N ARG A 156 12.08 -12.63 4.92
CA ARG A 156 11.42 -13.74 4.20
C ARG A 156 11.34 -15.01 5.05
N ILE A 157 10.14 -15.35 5.47
CA ILE A 157 9.78 -16.66 6.02
C ILE A 157 9.39 -17.51 4.81
N HIS A 158 10.04 -18.66 4.64
CA HIS A 158 9.74 -19.60 3.57
C HIS A 158 8.89 -20.72 4.15
N GLU A 159 7.82 -21.10 3.44
CA GLU A 159 6.99 -22.24 3.80
C GLU A 159 7.44 -23.46 2.99
N ILE A 160 7.88 -24.49 3.72
CA ILE A 160 8.35 -25.74 3.15
C ILE A 160 7.37 -26.83 3.57
N ARG A 161 6.78 -27.52 2.60
CA ARG A 161 5.85 -28.63 2.79
C ARG A 161 6.58 -29.94 2.53
N PHE A 162 6.57 -30.83 3.50
CA PHE A 162 7.13 -32.17 3.44
C PHE A 162 6.02 -33.21 3.46
N LYS A 163 6.12 -34.22 2.60
CA LYS A 163 5.36 -35.47 2.69
C LYS A 163 6.24 -36.51 3.37
N LEU A 164 5.85 -36.92 4.58
CA LEU A 164 6.61 -37.84 5.43
C LEU A 164 5.83 -39.14 5.66
N ALA A 165 6.52 -40.26 5.86
CA ALA A 165 5.89 -41.49 6.32
C ALA A 165 5.57 -41.43 7.83
N LYS A 166 4.37 -41.85 8.23
CA LYS A 166 3.79 -41.65 9.59
C LYS A 166 4.56 -42.34 10.74
N HIS A 167 5.48 -43.26 10.41
CA HIS A 167 6.32 -43.99 11.37
C HIS A 167 7.83 -43.86 11.09
N SER A 168 8.24 -42.84 10.33
CA SER A 168 9.67 -42.58 10.06
C SER A 168 10.27 -41.58 11.04
N SER A 169 11.59 -41.65 11.27
CA SER A 169 12.36 -40.63 11.98
C SER A 169 12.47 -39.31 11.20
N GLY A 170 11.98 -39.26 9.95
CA GLY A 170 12.19 -38.14 9.03
C GLY A 170 11.78 -36.76 9.57
N LEU A 171 10.76 -36.67 10.45
CA LEU A 171 10.44 -35.38 11.09
C LEU A 171 11.54 -34.93 12.06
N GLN A 172 12.10 -35.85 12.84
CA GLN A 172 13.19 -35.58 13.79
C GLN A 172 14.46 -35.18 13.02
N ASP A 173 14.76 -35.90 11.94
CA ASP A 173 15.94 -35.65 11.09
C ASP A 173 15.85 -34.29 10.40
N ILE A 174 14.67 -33.91 9.92
CA ILE A 174 14.38 -32.58 9.36
C ILE A 174 14.58 -31.48 10.41
N VAL A 175 14.02 -31.65 11.61
CA VAL A 175 14.13 -30.65 12.69
C VAL A 175 15.57 -30.51 13.17
N ALA A 176 16.29 -31.63 13.31
CA ALA A 176 17.71 -31.65 13.66
C ALA A 176 18.57 -30.93 12.62
N THR A 177 18.35 -31.21 11.34
CA THR A 177 19.08 -30.57 10.24
C THR A 177 18.81 -29.07 10.18
N PHE A 178 17.57 -28.64 10.43
CA PHE A 178 17.24 -27.23 10.55
C PHE A 178 18.02 -26.56 11.69
N HIS A 179 18.15 -27.25 12.82
CA HIS A 179 18.88 -26.75 13.98
C HIS A 179 20.40 -26.68 13.74
N GLU A 180 21.00 -27.72 13.13
CA GLU A 180 22.44 -27.76 12.79
C GLU A 180 22.86 -26.65 11.83
N HIS A 181 22.00 -26.33 10.86
CA HIS A 181 22.24 -25.25 9.90
C HIS A 181 21.83 -23.86 10.43
N GLY A 182 21.49 -23.75 11.73
CA GLY A 182 21.18 -22.49 12.40
C GLY A 182 19.88 -21.82 11.92
N MET A 183 18.96 -22.59 11.34
CA MET A 183 17.67 -22.10 10.86
C MET A 183 16.65 -22.06 12.00
N LYS A 184 15.95 -20.93 12.12
CA LYS A 184 14.88 -20.79 13.11
C LYS A 184 13.55 -21.21 12.51
N ILE A 185 13.00 -22.32 13.01
CA ILE A 185 11.63 -22.74 12.73
C ILE A 185 10.69 -21.78 13.46
N HIS A 186 9.78 -21.14 12.71
CA HIS A 186 8.83 -20.18 13.27
C HIS A 186 7.48 -20.82 13.55
N LYS A 187 7.08 -21.78 12.71
CA LYS A 187 5.84 -22.54 12.86
C LYS A 187 6.02 -23.93 12.26
N LEU A 188 5.58 -24.94 12.98
CA LEU A 188 5.45 -26.32 12.53
C LEU A 188 3.97 -26.67 12.56
N THR A 189 3.42 -27.18 11.46
CA THR A 189 2.03 -27.64 11.39
C THR A 189 2.02 -29.03 10.79
N ILE A 190 1.46 -29.98 11.54
CA ILE A 190 1.32 -31.37 11.12
C ILE A 190 -0.12 -31.54 10.68
N LEU A 191 -0.31 -31.93 9.42
CA LEU A 191 -1.60 -32.28 8.84
C LEU A 191 -1.56 -33.78 8.54
N ASP A 192 -2.40 -34.52 9.25
CA ASP A 192 -2.65 -35.91 8.89
C ASP A 192 -3.43 -35.94 7.58
N ASP A 193 -2.95 -36.75 6.63
CA ASP A 193 -3.71 -37.06 5.42
C ASP A 193 -4.81 -38.04 5.85
N ASP A 194 -5.99 -37.51 6.15
CA ASP A 194 -7.20 -38.29 6.47
C ASP A 194 -7.95 -38.72 5.19
N ASP A 195 -7.30 -38.69 4.02
CA ASP A 195 -7.89 -39.16 2.76
C ASP A 195 -7.92 -40.71 2.72
N ASP A 196 -8.89 -41.27 3.45
CA ASP A 196 -9.32 -42.68 3.44
C ASP A 196 -10.04 -43.04 2.12
N SER A 197 -9.44 -42.74 0.96
CA SER A 197 -10.05 -43.10 -0.35
C SER A 197 -9.11 -43.78 -1.35
N SER A 198 -7.99 -44.34 -0.90
CA SER A 198 -7.26 -45.34 -1.68
C SER A 198 -6.75 -46.49 -0.82
N GLU A 199 -7.63 -47.45 -0.56
CA GLU A 199 -7.25 -48.84 -0.33
C GLU A 199 -6.50 -49.38 -1.56
N GLN A 200 -5.20 -49.13 -1.63
CA GLN A 200 -4.29 -49.96 -2.43
C GLN A 200 -3.15 -50.47 -1.56
N MET A 201 -3.24 -51.78 -1.33
CA MET A 201 -2.30 -52.75 -0.78
C MET A 201 -0.83 -52.26 -0.69
N GLY A 202 -0.34 -52.06 0.54
CA GLY A 202 1.10 -52.02 0.86
C GLY A 202 1.75 -50.64 1.02
N GLY A 203 1.04 -49.53 0.75
CA GLY A 203 1.61 -48.19 0.90
C GLY A 203 1.61 -47.70 2.35
N SER A 204 2.78 -47.50 2.96
CA SER A 204 2.90 -46.88 4.31
C SER A 204 2.15 -45.54 4.38
N LYS A 205 1.31 -45.33 5.41
CA LYS A 205 0.55 -44.08 5.64
C LYS A 205 1.47 -42.86 5.60
N THR A 206 1.05 -41.80 4.92
CA THR A 206 1.79 -40.52 4.82
C THR A 206 1.17 -39.45 5.71
N MET A 207 1.97 -38.42 6.00
CA MET A 207 1.62 -37.25 6.79
C MET A 207 2.20 -36.01 6.09
N ASN A 208 1.40 -34.96 5.99
CA ASN A 208 1.80 -33.69 5.39
C ASN A 208 2.29 -32.75 6.50
N VAL A 209 3.57 -32.38 6.48
CA VAL A 209 4.15 -31.45 7.46
C VAL A 209 4.50 -30.15 6.77
N ILE A 210 3.99 -29.05 7.30
CA ILE A 210 4.29 -27.69 6.83
C ILE A 210 5.21 -27.04 7.86
N ILE A 211 6.39 -26.60 7.41
CA ILE A 211 7.39 -25.93 8.24
C ILE A 211 7.65 -24.54 7.67
N GLN A 212 7.37 -23.52 8.47
CA GLN A 212 7.72 -22.14 8.14
C GLN A 212 9.06 -21.79 8.77
N VAL A 213 10.06 -21.55 7.92
CA VAL A 213 11.46 -21.36 8.33
C VAL A 213 11.97 -20.01 7.87
N LYS A 214 12.74 -19.33 8.70
CA LYS A 214 13.44 -18.10 8.32
C LYS A 214 14.93 -18.40 8.17
N PHE A 215 15.48 -18.15 6.97
CA PHE A 215 16.91 -18.30 6.71
C PHE A 215 17.52 -17.02 6.12
N LYS A 216 18.82 -16.82 6.37
CA LYS A 216 19.61 -15.72 5.80
C LYS A 216 20.40 -16.27 4.61
N GLY A 217 20.09 -15.79 3.40
CA GLY A 217 20.87 -16.06 2.19
C GLY A 217 20.27 -17.12 1.25
N THR A 218 20.48 -16.93 -0.05
CA THR A 218 19.88 -17.74 -1.12
C THR A 218 20.72 -18.99 -1.45
N SER A 219 22.00 -19.04 -1.05
CA SER A 219 22.90 -20.15 -1.37
C SER A 219 22.65 -21.41 -0.53
N LEU A 220 22.26 -21.26 0.74
CA LEU A 220 21.90 -22.41 1.60
C LEU A 220 20.66 -23.16 1.07
N PHE A 221 19.81 -22.51 0.29
CA PHE A 221 18.50 -23.03 -0.13
C PHE A 221 18.59 -24.23 -1.08
N SER A 222 19.47 -24.15 -2.09
CA SER A 222 19.66 -25.23 -3.09
C SER A 222 20.28 -26.47 -2.46
N ASP A 223 21.26 -26.27 -1.58
CA ASP A 223 21.97 -27.36 -0.92
C ASP A 223 21.06 -28.08 0.08
N LEU A 224 20.22 -27.34 0.81
CA LEU A 224 19.25 -27.91 1.75
C LEU A 224 18.15 -28.71 1.06
N THR A 225 17.62 -28.25 -0.08
CA THR A 225 16.63 -29.05 -0.83
C THR A 225 17.17 -30.42 -1.21
N LEU A 226 18.44 -30.49 -1.62
CA LEU A 226 19.07 -31.73 -2.03
C LEU A 226 19.27 -32.68 -0.84
N VAL A 227 19.78 -32.15 0.27
CA VAL A 227 20.01 -32.90 1.51
C VAL A 227 18.70 -33.41 2.11
N MET A 228 17.67 -32.56 2.17
CA MET A 228 16.39 -32.90 2.79
C MET A 228 15.55 -33.86 1.93
N ALA A 229 15.66 -33.79 0.59
CA ALA A 229 15.03 -34.75 -0.30
C ALA A 229 15.66 -36.16 -0.20
N SER A 230 16.90 -36.26 0.28
CA SER A 230 17.61 -37.53 0.45
C SER A 230 17.42 -38.20 1.82
N MET A 231 16.63 -37.61 2.72
CA MET A 231 16.40 -38.14 4.07
C MET A 231 15.39 -39.29 4.07
N ASP A 232 15.65 -40.28 4.93
CA ASP A 232 14.78 -41.44 5.10
C ASP A 232 13.37 -41.04 5.51
N GLY A 233 12.38 -41.50 4.73
CA GLY A 233 10.97 -41.25 4.98
C GLY A 233 10.38 -40.00 4.32
N VAL A 234 11.19 -39.16 3.65
CA VAL A 234 10.70 -38.04 2.83
C VAL A 234 10.26 -38.56 1.45
N ARG A 235 8.96 -38.46 1.16
CA ARG A 235 8.37 -38.91 -0.11
C ARG A 235 8.12 -37.78 -1.11
N GLY A 236 8.17 -36.54 -0.66
CA GLY A 236 7.98 -35.37 -1.49
C GLY A 236 8.24 -34.10 -0.71
N MET A 237 8.76 -33.09 -1.39
CA MET A 237 9.02 -31.77 -0.84
C MET A 237 8.51 -30.75 -1.84
N GLU A 238 7.61 -29.89 -1.38
CA GLU A 238 7.11 -28.75 -2.14
C GLU A 238 7.45 -27.48 -1.36
N ILE A 239 8.09 -26.53 -2.03
CA ILE A 239 8.37 -25.23 -1.42
C ILE A 239 7.40 -24.25 -2.02
N SER A 240 6.49 -23.77 -1.19
CA SER A 240 5.57 -22.71 -1.56
C SER A 240 6.05 -21.42 -0.94
N GLY A 241 6.69 -20.59 -1.76
CA GLY A 241 6.99 -19.21 -1.43
C GLY A 241 6.83 -18.43 -2.71
N GLU A 242 5.73 -17.69 -2.85
CA GLU A 242 5.60 -16.81 -4.01
C GLU A 242 6.80 -15.85 -4.05
N PRO A 243 7.46 -15.70 -5.21
CA PRO A 243 8.24 -14.51 -5.47
C PRO A 243 7.24 -13.38 -5.71
N LEU A 244 6.80 -12.72 -4.64
CA LEU A 244 6.22 -11.37 -4.70
C LEU A 244 7.28 -10.33 -4.30
#